data_AF-A0A0D2J7G4-F1
#
_entry.id   AF-A0A0D2J7G4-F1
#
_cell.length_a   1.000
_cell.length_b   1.000
_cell.length_c   1.000
_cell.angle_alpha   90.00
_cell.angle_beta   90.00
_cell.angle_gamma   90.00
#
_symmetry.space_group_name_H-M   'P 1'
#
loop_
_entity.id
_entity.type
_entity.pdbx_description
1 polymer ?
#
loop_
_entity_poly.entity_id
_entity_poly.type
_entity_poly.pdbx_seq_one_letter_code
_entity_poly.pdbx_strand_id
1 'polypeptide(L)'
;MTDAGPRPSWRSIESICTIAGANLPTIPSIPPDSNPNLDSIRKVYDIVFAPGLDKFLESGHTKWFAREGFPLLCADRNQLGNILAYLTLVSNHSDTSTEKAALASQEARVSWALLELCIRPAHDSGEEADKLARRCRAFGAILTGEPFTIPTASIADFVHQDDVEPEPKVSALEKQMAKRSDEFWELVETVAATQEPHGEGVSIPAVKQCRPLLDGMENRDIIYSTMLLGSKKDGNGELTSERELAKRYLESQASGRATNQVFATISGMALRAFDT
;
A
#
# COMPACT_ATOMS: atom_id res chain seq x y z
N MET A 1 -31.09 28.95 4.24
CA MET A 1 -29.75 28.88 3.64
C MET A 1 -28.94 27.95 4.53
N THR A 2 -28.82 26.69 4.14
CA THR A 2 -27.98 25.71 4.85
C THR A 2 -26.54 25.95 4.40
N ASP A 3 -25.74 26.43 5.34
CA ASP A 3 -24.29 26.54 5.25
C ASP A 3 -23.72 25.13 5.09
N ALA A 4 -23.43 24.74 3.84
CA ALA A 4 -22.70 23.53 3.55
C ALA A 4 -21.24 23.85 3.82
N GLY A 5 -20.78 23.57 5.05
CA GLY A 5 -19.37 23.64 5.39
C GLY A 5 -18.50 22.89 4.37
N PRO A 6 -17.22 23.25 4.23
CA PRO A 6 -16.33 22.64 3.25
C PRO A 6 -16.33 21.12 3.44
N ARG A 7 -16.59 20.39 2.34
CA ARG A 7 -16.53 18.93 2.36
C ARG A 7 -15.07 18.51 2.67
N PRO A 8 -14.86 17.53 3.56
CA PRO A 8 -13.52 17.02 3.82
C PRO A 8 -12.89 16.54 2.51
N SER A 9 -11.59 16.78 2.32
CA SER A 9 -10.81 16.26 1.18
C SER A 9 -10.36 14.82 1.40
N TRP A 10 -10.94 14.14 2.39
CA TRP A 10 -10.79 12.71 2.60
C TRP A 10 -11.27 11.92 1.38
N ARG A 11 -10.47 10.94 1.03
CA ARG A 11 -10.70 10.02 -0.07
C ARG A 11 -10.84 8.63 0.53
N SER A 12 -11.90 7.93 0.16
CA SER A 12 -11.97 6.51 0.50
C SER A 12 -11.01 5.73 -0.38
N ILE A 13 -10.43 4.66 0.15
CA ILE A 13 -9.67 3.68 -0.65
C ILE A 13 -10.50 3.19 -1.84
N GLU A 14 -11.80 2.96 -1.65
CA GLU A 14 -12.69 2.55 -2.74
C GLU A 14 -12.70 3.56 -3.91
N SER A 15 -12.74 4.86 -3.61
CA SER A 15 -12.67 5.90 -4.63
C SER A 15 -11.30 5.92 -5.32
N ILE A 16 -10.21 5.73 -4.58
CA ILE A 16 -8.84 5.68 -5.11
C ILE A 16 -8.62 4.46 -5.99
N CYS A 17 -9.25 3.33 -5.68
CA CYS A 17 -9.14 2.12 -6.49
C CYS A 17 -10.03 2.17 -7.75
N THR A 18 -10.96 3.12 -7.88
CA THR A 18 -11.97 3.10 -8.97
C THR A 18 -11.73 4.22 -9.98
N ILE A 19 -11.46 3.85 -11.23
CA ILE A 19 -11.40 4.81 -12.35
C ILE A 19 -12.82 5.19 -12.75
N ALA A 20 -13.09 6.49 -12.92
CA ALA A 20 -14.40 6.99 -13.31
C ALA A 20 -14.88 6.35 -14.63
N GLY A 21 -16.13 5.86 -14.63
CA GLY A 21 -16.72 5.18 -15.80
C GLY A 21 -16.32 3.70 -15.96
N ALA A 22 -15.51 3.14 -15.06
CA ALA A 22 -15.21 1.71 -15.06
C ALA A 22 -16.44 0.88 -14.64
N ASN A 23 -16.83 -0.08 -15.47
CA ASN A 23 -17.85 -1.07 -15.12
C ASN A 23 -17.20 -2.24 -14.37
N LEU A 24 -17.20 -2.15 -13.05
CA LEU A 24 -16.59 -3.18 -12.21
C LEU A 24 -17.52 -4.39 -12.07
N PRO A 25 -16.98 -5.62 -12.18
CA PRO A 25 -17.75 -6.82 -11.92
C PRO A 25 -18.19 -6.86 -10.46
N THR A 26 -19.40 -7.36 -10.21
CA THR A 26 -19.84 -7.67 -8.86
C THR A 26 -18.94 -8.77 -8.29
N ILE A 27 -18.51 -8.61 -7.03
CA ILE A 27 -17.73 -9.62 -6.34
C ILE A 27 -18.59 -10.90 -6.23
N PRO A 28 -18.16 -12.03 -6.81
CA PRO A 28 -18.94 -13.26 -6.76
C PRO A 28 -19.06 -13.73 -5.31
N SER A 29 -20.30 -13.94 -4.86
CA SER A 29 -20.55 -14.61 -3.59
C SER A 29 -20.20 -16.09 -3.74
N ILE A 30 -19.18 -16.57 -3.02
CA ILE A 30 -18.76 -17.97 -3.06
C ILE A 30 -19.61 -18.75 -2.05
N PRO A 31 -20.54 -19.63 -2.49
CA PRO A 31 -21.38 -20.41 -1.57
C PRO A 31 -20.53 -21.24 -0.61
N PRO A 32 -20.93 -21.46 0.66
CA PRO A 32 -20.12 -22.18 1.66
C PRO A 32 -19.60 -23.54 1.17
N ASP A 33 -20.42 -24.27 0.42
CA ASP A 33 -20.12 -25.62 -0.09
C ASP A 33 -19.31 -25.62 -1.40
N SER A 34 -19.05 -24.45 -1.98
CA SER A 34 -18.23 -24.32 -3.19
C SER A 34 -16.76 -24.18 -2.82
N ASN A 35 -15.92 -25.01 -3.44
CA ASN A 35 -14.47 -24.92 -3.35
C ASN A 35 -13.94 -24.21 -4.60
N PRO A 36 -13.52 -22.93 -4.51
CA PRO A 36 -12.89 -22.26 -5.64
C PRO A 36 -11.60 -22.99 -6.05
N ASN A 37 -11.16 -22.82 -7.30
CA ASN A 37 -9.91 -23.41 -7.76
C ASN A 37 -8.71 -22.68 -7.10
N LEU A 38 -8.33 -23.16 -5.92
CA LEU A 38 -7.27 -22.57 -5.10
C LEU A 38 -5.89 -22.66 -5.77
N ASP A 39 -5.64 -23.67 -6.60
CA ASP A 39 -4.36 -23.82 -7.30
C ASP A 39 -4.12 -22.69 -8.31
N SER A 40 -5.16 -22.32 -9.07
CA SER A 40 -5.09 -21.20 -10.02
C SER A 40 -4.93 -19.87 -9.28
N ILE A 41 -5.68 -19.66 -8.20
CA ILE A 41 -5.57 -18.45 -7.36
C ILE A 41 -4.17 -18.36 -6.76
N ARG A 42 -3.64 -19.47 -6.23
CA ARG A 42 -2.31 -19.53 -5.64
C ARG A 42 -1.22 -19.16 -6.63
N LYS A 43 -1.26 -19.69 -7.85
CA LYS A 43 -0.27 -19.36 -8.88
C LYS A 43 -0.24 -17.87 -9.17
N VAL A 44 -1.40 -17.24 -9.32
CA VAL A 44 -1.47 -15.80 -9.57
C VAL A 44 -1.00 -15.01 -8.35
N TYR A 45 -1.40 -15.41 -7.14
CA TYR A 45 -0.93 -14.80 -5.90
C TYR A 45 0.60 -14.84 -5.78
N ASP A 46 1.20 -16.03 -5.90
CA ASP A 46 2.63 -16.27 -5.71
C ASP A 46 3.50 -15.58 -6.78
N ILE A 47 2.99 -15.43 -8.01
CA ILE A 47 3.74 -14.85 -9.14
C ILE A 47 3.55 -13.34 -9.24
N VAL A 48 2.30 -12.86 -9.15
CA VAL A 48 1.95 -11.47 -9.49
C VAL A 48 1.99 -10.58 -8.25
N PHE A 49 1.48 -11.07 -7.12
CA PHE A 49 1.19 -10.23 -5.96
C PHE A 49 2.23 -10.37 -4.86
N ALA A 50 2.42 -11.57 -4.30
CA ALA A 50 3.23 -11.77 -3.09
C ALA A 50 4.63 -11.13 -3.18
N PRO A 51 5.42 -11.29 -4.26
CA PRO A 51 6.74 -10.69 -4.36
C PRO A 51 6.69 -9.15 -4.38
N GLY A 52 5.67 -8.57 -5.00
CA GLY A 52 5.46 -7.12 -5.06
C GLY A 52 5.02 -6.56 -3.72
N LEU A 53 4.11 -7.25 -3.01
CA LEU A 53 3.67 -6.89 -1.67
C LEU A 53 4.83 -6.94 -0.66
N ASP A 54 5.62 -8.01 -0.70
CA ASP A 54 6.78 -8.18 0.19
C ASP A 54 7.85 -7.10 -0.05
N LYS A 55 8.09 -6.72 -1.31
CA LYS A 55 9.00 -5.63 -1.63
C LYS A 55 8.43 -4.27 -1.24
N PHE A 56 7.12 -4.05 -1.44
CA PHE A 56 6.49 -2.77 -1.19
C PHE A 56 6.56 -2.38 0.29
N LEU A 57 6.16 -3.29 1.19
CA LEU A 57 6.21 -3.08 2.64
C LEU A 57 7.55 -3.50 3.28
N GLU A 58 8.54 -3.86 2.47
CA GLU A 58 9.89 -4.27 2.90
C GLU A 58 9.91 -5.44 3.90
N SER A 59 9.04 -6.44 3.73
CA SER A 59 9.12 -7.74 4.41
C SER A 59 10.05 -8.73 3.68
N GLY A 60 10.89 -8.27 2.75
CA GLY A 60 11.68 -9.15 1.87
C GLY A 60 12.57 -10.20 2.58
N HIS A 61 13.02 -9.92 3.81
CA HIS A 61 13.78 -10.88 4.62
C HIS A 61 12.89 -12.04 5.12
N THR A 62 11.69 -11.71 5.62
CA THR A 62 10.74 -12.68 6.18
C THR A 62 9.86 -13.31 5.09
N LYS A 63 9.70 -12.62 3.96
CA LYS A 63 8.77 -12.93 2.86
C LYS A 63 7.36 -13.21 3.39
N TRP A 64 6.91 -12.33 4.29
CA TRP A 64 5.70 -12.53 5.07
C TRP A 64 4.48 -12.78 4.19
N PHE A 65 4.27 -12.03 3.10
CA PHE A 65 3.13 -12.25 2.20
C PHE A 65 3.23 -13.59 1.50
N ALA A 66 4.40 -13.95 0.97
CA ALA A 66 4.60 -15.25 0.33
C ALA A 66 4.38 -16.46 1.28
N ARG A 67 4.59 -16.28 2.59
CA ARG A 67 4.43 -17.36 3.58
C ARG A 67 3.04 -17.40 4.21
N GLU A 68 2.57 -16.26 4.69
CA GLU A 68 1.39 -16.13 5.56
C GLU A 68 0.18 -15.55 4.83
N GLY A 69 0.39 -14.85 3.71
CA GLY A 69 -0.68 -14.12 3.03
C GLY A 69 -1.65 -15.01 2.27
N PHE A 70 -1.19 -16.08 1.60
CA PHE A 70 -2.10 -16.98 0.87
C PHE A 70 -3.06 -17.75 1.80
N PRO A 71 -2.61 -18.34 2.93
CA PRO A 71 -3.53 -18.93 3.91
C PRO A 71 -4.60 -17.95 4.40
N LEU A 72 -4.24 -16.68 4.62
CA LEU A 72 -5.19 -15.65 5.04
C LEU A 72 -6.21 -15.30 3.98
N LEU A 73 -5.73 -15.11 2.74
CA LEU A 73 -6.59 -14.92 1.60
C LEU A 73 -7.62 -16.05 1.50
N CYS A 74 -7.22 -17.30 1.73
CA CYS A 74 -8.11 -18.44 1.68
C CYS A 74 -9.13 -18.48 2.83
N ALA A 75 -8.80 -17.87 3.97
CA ALA A 75 -9.70 -17.77 5.12
C ALA A 75 -10.82 -16.72 4.91
N ASP A 76 -10.64 -15.77 3.98
CA ASP A 76 -11.62 -14.73 3.67
C ASP A 76 -12.29 -14.97 2.31
N ARG A 77 -13.56 -15.41 2.34
CA ARG A 77 -14.35 -15.68 1.13
C ARG A 77 -14.61 -14.42 0.29
N ASN A 78 -14.68 -13.23 0.89
CA ASN A 78 -14.84 -11.99 0.14
C ASN A 78 -13.58 -11.68 -0.64
N GLN A 79 -12.40 -11.91 -0.05
CA GLN A 79 -11.12 -11.71 -0.73
C GLN A 79 -10.88 -12.73 -1.84
N LEU A 80 -11.28 -13.99 -1.63
CA LEU A 80 -11.32 -14.97 -2.71
C LEU A 80 -12.23 -14.51 -3.85
N GLY A 81 -13.40 -13.96 -3.53
CA GLY A 81 -14.31 -13.38 -4.52
C GLY A 81 -13.64 -12.24 -5.31
N ASN A 82 -12.93 -11.33 -4.63
CA ASN A 82 -12.20 -10.23 -5.25
C ASN A 82 -11.16 -10.70 -6.28
N ILE A 83 -10.40 -11.73 -5.95
CA ILE A 83 -9.42 -12.30 -6.88
C ILE A 83 -10.11 -13.01 -8.03
N LEU A 84 -11.19 -13.76 -7.79
CA LEU A 84 -11.94 -14.40 -8.87
C LEU A 84 -12.51 -13.38 -9.86
N ALA A 85 -13.01 -12.24 -9.37
CA ALA A 85 -13.45 -11.13 -10.21
C ALA A 85 -12.29 -10.56 -11.06
N TYR A 86 -11.10 -10.39 -10.47
CA TYR A 86 -9.90 -10.00 -11.20
C TYR A 86 -9.51 -11.03 -12.29
N LEU A 87 -9.44 -12.32 -11.95
CA LEU A 87 -9.10 -13.38 -12.91
C LEU A 87 -10.10 -13.45 -14.06
N THR A 88 -11.37 -13.17 -13.79
CA THR A 88 -12.42 -13.10 -14.82
C THR A 88 -12.16 -11.94 -15.78
N LEU A 89 -11.77 -10.76 -15.28
CA LEU A 89 -11.40 -9.62 -16.13
C LEU A 89 -10.13 -9.88 -16.93
N VAL A 90 -9.11 -10.48 -16.31
CA VAL A 90 -7.86 -10.85 -17.02
C VAL A 90 -8.16 -11.84 -18.15
N SER A 91 -9.01 -12.84 -17.90
CA SER A 91 -9.34 -13.88 -18.88
C SER A 91 -10.18 -13.36 -20.05
N ASN A 92 -11.04 -12.36 -19.79
CA ASN A 92 -11.93 -11.76 -20.79
C ASN A 92 -11.41 -10.43 -21.33
N HIS A 93 -10.16 -10.08 -21.05
CA HIS A 93 -9.62 -8.76 -21.36
C HIS A 93 -9.62 -8.50 -22.87
N SER A 94 -10.20 -7.37 -23.29
CA SER A 94 -10.00 -6.81 -24.62
C SER A 94 -9.37 -5.41 -24.55
N ASP A 95 -8.89 -4.92 -25.69
CA ASP A 95 -8.12 -3.68 -25.78
C ASP A 95 -8.93 -2.38 -25.63
N THR A 96 -10.22 -2.46 -25.30
CA THR A 96 -11.07 -1.27 -25.16
C THR A 96 -10.70 -0.43 -23.93
N SER A 97 -10.88 0.89 -24.02
CA SER A 97 -10.54 1.82 -22.93
C SER A 97 -11.35 1.57 -21.65
N THR A 98 -12.63 1.20 -21.78
CA THR A 98 -13.52 0.91 -20.64
C THR A 98 -13.10 -0.37 -19.91
N GLU A 99 -12.72 -1.41 -20.64
CA GLU A 99 -12.26 -2.65 -20.01
C GLU A 99 -10.86 -2.51 -19.41
N LYS A 100 -9.98 -1.71 -20.01
CA LYS A 100 -8.71 -1.31 -19.40
C LYS A 100 -8.91 -0.58 -18.07
N ALA A 101 -9.88 0.34 -18.02
CA ALA A 101 -10.24 1.03 -16.79
C ALA A 101 -10.83 0.08 -15.73
N ALA A 102 -11.68 -0.88 -16.13
CA ALA A 102 -12.24 -1.90 -15.23
C ALA A 102 -11.16 -2.84 -14.68
N LEU A 103 -10.26 -3.33 -15.53
CA LEU A 103 -9.15 -4.18 -15.12
C LEU A 103 -8.21 -3.46 -14.14
N ALA A 104 -7.76 -2.25 -14.48
CA ALA A 104 -6.89 -1.45 -13.61
C ALA A 104 -7.56 -1.11 -12.28
N SER A 105 -8.88 -0.87 -12.28
CA SER A 105 -9.63 -0.60 -11.06
C SER A 105 -9.75 -1.84 -10.18
N GLN A 106 -10.07 -3.00 -10.76
CA GLN A 106 -10.16 -4.25 -10.02
C GLN A 106 -8.79 -4.71 -9.50
N GLU A 107 -7.75 -4.50 -10.28
CA GLU A 107 -6.37 -4.76 -9.88
C GLU A 107 -5.94 -3.89 -8.69
N ALA A 108 -6.31 -2.62 -8.68
CA ALA A 108 -6.10 -1.74 -7.54
C ALA A 108 -6.85 -2.21 -6.29
N ARG A 109 -8.11 -2.64 -6.45
CA ARG A 109 -8.90 -3.21 -5.34
C ARG A 109 -8.25 -4.47 -4.76
N VAL A 110 -7.83 -5.41 -5.62
CA VAL A 110 -7.16 -6.64 -5.19
C VAL A 110 -5.82 -6.33 -4.54
N SER A 111 -4.98 -5.50 -5.16
CA SER A 111 -3.65 -5.17 -4.61
C SER A 111 -3.74 -4.53 -3.24
N TRP A 112 -4.67 -3.59 -3.06
CA TRP A 112 -4.90 -2.96 -1.75
C TRP A 112 -5.42 -3.96 -0.72
N ALA A 113 -6.45 -4.73 -1.08
CA ALA A 113 -7.02 -5.70 -0.16
C ALA A 113 -6.02 -6.79 0.25
N LEU A 114 -5.09 -7.15 -0.64
CA LEU A 114 -3.99 -8.06 -0.32
C LEU A 114 -2.93 -7.42 0.57
N LEU A 115 -2.63 -6.12 0.44
CA LEU A 115 -1.79 -5.39 1.40
C LEU A 115 -2.41 -5.43 2.80
N GLU A 116 -3.72 -5.25 2.90
CA GLU A 116 -4.45 -5.24 4.17
C GLU A 116 -4.49 -6.59 4.89
N LEU A 117 -4.03 -7.70 4.27
CA LEU A 117 -3.94 -9.00 4.95
C LEU A 117 -3.03 -8.97 6.19
N CYS A 118 -2.05 -8.04 6.23
CA CYS A 118 -1.22 -7.83 7.41
C CYS A 118 -1.95 -7.09 8.55
N ILE A 119 -3.07 -6.41 8.26
CA ILE A 119 -3.90 -5.68 9.23
C ILE A 119 -4.89 -6.66 9.87
N ARG A 120 -4.41 -7.51 10.78
CA ARG A 120 -5.29 -8.45 11.50
C ARG A 120 -5.89 -7.82 12.78
N PRO A 121 -7.14 -8.17 13.15
CA PRO A 121 -7.75 -7.76 14.42
C PRO A 121 -7.34 -8.59 15.64
N ALA A 122 -6.57 -9.68 15.48
CA ALA A 122 -6.33 -10.67 16.54
C ALA A 122 -4.86 -10.68 17.01
N HIS A 123 -4.69 -10.68 18.33
CA HIS A 123 -3.47 -10.56 19.14
C HIS A 123 -2.31 -11.56 18.89
N ASP A 124 -2.33 -12.32 17.79
CA ASP A 124 -1.42 -13.47 17.58
C ASP A 124 -0.70 -13.44 16.23
N SER A 125 -0.58 -12.25 15.63
CA SER A 125 0.03 -12.04 14.32
C SER A 125 1.57 -11.98 14.35
N GLY A 126 2.17 -11.85 15.53
CA GLY A 126 3.60 -11.71 15.73
C GLY A 126 4.11 -10.31 15.36
N GLU A 127 5.29 -9.95 15.88
CA GLU A 127 5.90 -8.62 15.75
C GLU A 127 6.03 -8.14 14.30
N GLU A 128 6.41 -9.03 13.38
CA GLU A 128 6.59 -8.69 11.97
C GLU A 128 5.27 -8.30 11.30
N ALA A 129 4.17 -9.00 11.59
CA ALA A 129 2.87 -8.65 11.02
C ALA A 129 2.37 -7.32 11.57
N ASP A 130 2.60 -7.03 12.85
CA ASP A 130 2.25 -5.75 13.46
C ASP A 130 3.05 -4.60 12.84
N LYS A 131 4.34 -4.82 12.57
CA LYS A 131 5.18 -3.88 11.81
C LYS A 131 4.62 -3.62 10.42
N LEU A 132 4.27 -4.67 9.67
CA LEU A 132 3.69 -4.52 8.33
C LEU A 132 2.33 -3.82 8.36
N ALA A 133 1.51 -4.11 9.37
CA ALA A 133 0.23 -3.45 9.57
C ALA A 133 0.40 -1.94 9.80
N ARG A 134 1.38 -1.52 10.62
CA ARG A 134 1.68 -0.08 10.82
C ARG A 134 2.14 0.58 9.52
N ARG A 135 3.06 -0.05 8.78
CA ARG A 135 3.55 0.43 7.47
C ARG A 135 2.40 0.59 6.47
N CYS A 136 1.51 -0.41 6.37
CA CYS A 136 0.34 -0.38 5.51
C CYS A 136 -0.64 0.74 5.91
N ARG A 137 -0.96 0.88 7.20
CA ARG A 137 -1.83 1.94 7.72
C ARG A 137 -1.25 3.33 7.50
N ALA A 138 0.05 3.53 7.70
CA ALA A 138 0.71 4.82 7.48
C ALA A 138 0.60 5.25 6.01
N PHE A 139 0.90 4.33 5.09
CA PHE A 139 0.75 4.59 3.66
C PHE A 139 -0.73 4.84 3.27
N GLY A 140 -1.67 4.08 3.84
CA GLY A 140 -3.10 4.28 3.65
C GLY A 140 -3.59 5.65 4.12
N ALA A 141 -3.13 6.13 5.28
CA ALA A 141 -3.45 7.46 5.79
C ALA A 141 -2.94 8.58 4.89
N ILE A 142 -1.74 8.42 4.31
CA ILE A 142 -1.19 9.37 3.33
C ILE A 142 -2.10 9.44 2.09
N LEU A 143 -2.49 8.28 1.53
CA LEU A 143 -3.35 8.21 0.34
C LEU A 143 -4.74 8.81 0.59
N THR A 144 -5.37 8.43 1.70
CA THR A 144 -6.77 8.74 2.00
C THR A 144 -6.97 10.12 2.60
N GLY A 145 -5.96 10.70 3.25
CA GLY A 145 -6.17 11.90 4.06
C GLY A 145 -6.68 11.59 5.47
N GLU A 146 -6.86 10.32 5.83
CA GLU A 146 -7.36 9.93 7.15
C GLU A 146 -6.31 10.16 8.25
N PRO A 147 -6.73 10.47 9.49
CA PRO A 147 -5.80 10.63 10.60
C PRO A 147 -5.01 9.35 10.87
N PHE A 148 -3.70 9.49 11.06
CA PHE A 148 -2.83 8.41 11.51
C PHE A 148 -2.40 8.64 12.96
N THR A 149 -2.58 7.63 13.80
CA THR A 149 -2.03 7.65 15.17
C THR A 149 -0.90 6.64 15.24
N ILE A 150 0.29 7.12 15.60
CA ILE A 150 1.41 6.24 15.94
C ILE A 150 1.01 5.54 17.25
N PRO A 151 0.89 4.20 17.27
CA PRO A 151 0.63 3.49 18.52
C PRO A 151 1.68 3.89 19.54
N THR A 152 1.26 4.32 20.73
CA THR A 152 2.22 4.52 21.82
C THR A 152 2.86 3.17 22.14
N ALA A 153 4.19 3.15 22.31
CA ALA A 153 4.95 1.96 22.65
C ALA A 153 4.21 1.16 23.73
N SER A 154 3.93 -0.11 23.44
CA SER A 154 3.23 -0.98 24.37
C SER A 154 4.17 -1.27 25.54
N ILE A 155 3.64 -1.44 26.76
CA ILE A 155 4.43 -1.84 27.93
C ILE A 155 5.21 -3.16 27.67
N ALA A 156 4.80 -3.96 26.67
CA ALA A 156 5.52 -5.13 26.18
C ALA A 156 6.93 -4.83 25.60
N ASP A 157 7.16 -3.63 25.07
CA ASP A 157 8.48 -3.20 24.54
C ASP A 157 9.54 -3.09 25.65
N PHE A 158 9.12 -3.08 26.92
CA PHE A 158 10.01 -3.03 28.09
C PHE A 158 10.26 -4.40 28.75
N VAL A 159 9.62 -5.49 28.31
CA VAL A 159 9.64 -6.80 29.01
C VAL A 159 10.51 -7.85 28.31
N HIS A 160 10.91 -7.66 27.06
CA HIS A 160 11.75 -8.62 26.34
C HIS A 160 13.23 -8.24 26.37
N GLN A 161 13.87 -8.42 27.52
CA GLN A 161 15.32 -8.25 27.65
C GLN A 161 16.12 -9.53 27.86
N ASP A 162 15.50 -10.69 28.05
CA ASP A 162 16.22 -11.94 28.33
C ASP A 162 15.59 -13.11 27.58
N ASP A 163 16.04 -13.37 26.35
CA ASP A 163 16.20 -14.71 25.79
C ASP A 163 17.06 -14.60 24.53
N VAL A 164 18.37 -14.84 24.68
CA VAL A 164 19.34 -14.84 23.59
C VAL A 164 19.18 -16.15 22.81
N GLU A 165 18.22 -16.19 21.90
CA GLU A 165 18.21 -17.16 20.82
C GLU A 165 19.47 -16.91 19.94
N PRO A 166 20.20 -17.93 19.49
CA PRO A 166 21.43 -17.71 18.71
C PRO A 166 21.08 -16.93 17.44
N GLU A 167 21.52 -15.67 17.38
CA GLU A 167 21.26 -14.81 16.22
C GLU A 167 21.61 -15.57 14.94
N PRO A 168 20.69 -15.64 13.96
CA PRO A 168 21.06 -16.13 12.63
C PRO A 168 22.27 -15.34 12.14
N LYS A 169 23.16 -16.00 11.38
CA LYS A 169 24.35 -15.35 10.79
C LYS A 169 23.95 -14.37 9.69
N VAL A 170 23.29 -13.29 10.08
CA VAL A 170 22.91 -12.17 9.22
C VAL A 170 24.15 -11.32 9.02
N SER A 171 24.48 -11.02 7.78
CA SER A 171 25.63 -10.19 7.43
C SER A 171 25.46 -8.77 7.99
N ALA A 172 26.57 -8.08 8.25
CA ALA A 172 26.54 -6.68 8.68
C ALA A 172 25.78 -5.77 7.68
N LEU A 173 25.86 -6.10 6.38
CA LEU A 173 25.13 -5.41 5.33
C LEU A 173 23.62 -5.58 5.48
N GLU A 174 23.14 -6.81 5.70
CA GLU A 174 21.71 -7.08 5.90
C GLU A 174 21.17 -6.38 7.15
N LYS A 175 21.93 -6.39 8.26
CA LYS A 175 21.57 -5.63 9.47
C LYS A 175 21.48 -4.13 9.19
N GLN A 176 22.42 -3.56 8.42
CA GLN A 176 22.39 -2.15 8.04
C GLN A 176 21.19 -1.83 7.13
N MET A 177 20.86 -2.69 6.16
CA MET A 177 19.71 -2.51 5.29
C MET A 177 18.39 -2.57 6.06
N ALA A 178 18.26 -3.53 7.00
CA ALA A 178 17.10 -3.63 7.88
C ALA A 178 16.93 -2.35 8.73
N LYS A 179 18.01 -1.87 9.34
CA LYS A 179 17.97 -0.63 10.11
C LYS A 179 17.51 0.57 9.27
N ARG A 180 18.02 0.71 8.04
CA ARG A 180 17.60 1.79 7.13
C ARG A 180 16.15 1.64 6.66
N SER A 181 15.65 0.41 6.54
CA SER A 181 14.24 0.13 6.30
C SER A 181 13.38 0.67 7.44
N ASP A 182 13.75 0.35 8.68
CA ASP A 182 13.01 0.80 9.86
C ASP A 182 13.06 2.33 10.01
N GLU A 183 14.24 2.94 9.86
CA GLU A 183 14.41 4.40 9.85
C GLU A 183 13.54 5.07 8.77
N PHE A 184 13.45 4.49 7.57
CA PHE A 184 12.59 5.02 6.50
C PHE A 184 11.11 4.96 6.88
N TRP A 185 10.66 3.82 7.39
CA TRP A 185 9.26 3.63 7.73
C TRP A 185 8.83 4.41 8.97
N GLU A 186 9.70 4.63 9.95
CA GLU A 186 9.47 5.56 11.07
C GLU A 186 9.22 6.99 10.57
N LEU A 187 9.96 7.44 9.55
CA LEU A 187 9.71 8.74 8.92
C LEU A 187 8.39 8.75 8.13
N VAL A 188 8.02 7.67 7.44
CA VAL A 188 6.72 7.55 6.76
C VAL A 188 5.57 7.61 7.77
N GLU A 189 5.68 6.93 8.91
CA GLU A 189 4.72 7.00 10.02
C GLU A 189 4.63 8.43 10.59
N THR A 190 5.77 9.10 10.75
CA THR A 190 5.83 10.50 11.18
C THR A 190 5.13 11.41 10.17
N VAL A 191 5.38 11.24 8.87
CA VAL A 191 4.70 12.00 7.81
C VAL A 191 3.19 11.76 7.86
N ALA A 192 2.75 10.51 7.97
CA ALA A 192 1.33 10.18 8.08
C ALA A 192 0.68 10.84 9.32
N ALA A 193 1.39 10.90 10.45
CA ALA A 193 0.92 11.58 11.66
C ALA A 193 0.85 13.11 11.52
N THR A 194 1.51 13.70 10.53
CA THR A 194 1.40 15.14 10.21
C THR A 194 0.21 15.49 9.32
N GLN A 195 -0.66 14.52 9.00
CA GLN A 195 -1.86 14.76 8.20
C GLN A 195 -2.72 15.83 8.86
N GLU A 196 -2.94 16.94 8.16
CA GLU A 196 -3.77 18.04 8.65
C GLU A 196 -5.25 17.62 8.74
N PRO A 197 -6.03 18.29 9.61
CA PRO A 197 -7.47 18.06 9.70
C PRO A 197 -8.14 18.09 8.32
N HIS A 198 -9.13 17.22 8.13
CA HIS A 198 -9.87 17.10 6.88
C HIS A 198 -9.05 16.68 5.64
N GLY A 199 -7.78 16.28 5.80
CA GLY A 199 -6.95 15.73 4.72
C GLY A 199 -6.36 16.78 3.79
N GLU A 200 -6.04 17.97 4.33
CA GLU A 200 -5.44 19.09 3.57
C GLU A 200 -3.99 18.82 3.13
N GLY A 201 -3.40 17.73 3.62
CA GLY A 201 -2.10 17.22 3.22
C GLY A 201 -1.16 17.02 4.39
N VAL A 202 0.00 16.45 4.07
CA VAL A 202 1.08 16.17 5.03
C VAL A 202 2.16 17.25 5.03
N SER A 203 2.94 17.30 6.11
CA SER A 203 4.03 18.27 6.32
C SER A 203 5.19 18.08 5.35
N ILE A 204 5.47 19.11 4.54
CA ILE A 204 6.62 19.15 3.62
C ILE A 204 7.97 18.91 4.34
N PRO A 205 8.28 19.57 5.47
CA PRO A 205 9.50 19.30 6.22
C PRO A 205 9.66 17.83 6.65
N ALA A 206 8.56 17.15 6.98
CA ALA A 206 8.59 15.73 7.33
C ALA A 206 8.90 14.88 6.09
N VAL A 207 8.24 15.15 4.96
CA VAL A 207 8.49 14.43 3.69
C VAL A 207 9.95 14.53 3.26
N LYS A 208 10.55 15.73 3.33
CA LYS A 208 11.95 15.95 2.92
C LYS A 208 12.96 15.13 3.73
N GLN A 209 12.64 14.73 4.96
CA GLN A 209 13.51 13.89 5.78
C GLN A 209 13.64 12.47 5.24
N CYS A 210 12.68 11.97 4.47
CA CYS A 210 12.73 10.62 3.89
C CYS A 210 13.74 10.51 2.72
N ARG A 211 14.09 11.63 2.06
CA ARG A 211 14.89 11.65 0.82
C ARG A 211 16.27 10.97 0.93
N PRO A 212 17.04 11.11 2.03
CA PRO A 212 18.33 10.43 2.19
C PRO A 212 18.20 8.91 2.41
N LEU A 213 16.98 8.40 2.64
CA LEU A 213 16.70 6.99 2.90
C LEU A 213 16.03 6.30 1.70
N LEU A 214 15.95 6.93 0.53
CA LEU A 214 15.38 6.28 -0.66
C LEU A 214 16.26 5.13 -1.16
N ASP A 215 17.59 5.22 -1.00
CA ASP A 215 18.56 4.16 -1.33
C ASP A 215 18.48 3.61 -2.77
N GLY A 216 17.86 4.37 -3.69
CA GLY A 216 17.56 3.90 -5.05
C GLY A 216 16.56 2.75 -5.10
N MET A 217 15.79 2.55 -4.02
CA MET A 217 14.76 1.53 -3.92
C MET A 217 13.44 2.05 -4.50
N GLU A 218 12.97 1.39 -5.55
CA GLU A 218 11.79 1.79 -6.31
C GLU A 218 10.51 1.90 -5.45
N ASN A 219 10.32 1.01 -4.46
CA ASN A 219 9.17 1.14 -3.54
C ASN A 219 9.24 2.43 -2.71
N ARG A 220 10.43 2.80 -2.23
CA ARG A 220 10.64 4.03 -1.46
C ARG A 220 10.45 5.27 -2.33
N ASP A 221 10.92 5.23 -3.58
CA ASP A 221 10.69 6.30 -4.55
C ASP A 221 9.19 6.50 -4.84
N ILE A 222 8.42 5.42 -4.96
CA ILE A 222 6.96 5.46 -5.12
C ILE A 222 6.29 6.06 -3.88
N ILE A 223 6.64 5.60 -2.68
CA ILE A 223 6.09 6.11 -1.41
C ILE A 223 6.44 7.60 -1.23
N TYR A 224 7.69 7.99 -1.48
CA TYR A 224 8.15 9.37 -1.42
C TYR A 224 7.45 10.27 -2.43
N SER A 225 7.30 9.82 -3.68
CA SER A 225 6.56 10.54 -4.70
C SER A 225 5.09 10.72 -4.32
N THR A 226 4.48 9.69 -3.72
CA THR A 226 3.12 9.74 -3.19
C THR A 226 3.00 10.78 -2.07
N MET A 227 3.93 10.79 -1.12
CA MET A 227 3.98 11.78 -0.04
C MET A 227 4.18 13.21 -0.57
N LEU A 228 5.01 13.40 -1.60
CA LEU A 228 5.15 14.70 -2.27
C LEU A 228 3.84 15.17 -2.91
N LEU A 229 3.11 14.28 -3.58
CA LEU A 229 1.79 14.61 -4.14
C LEU A 229 0.75 14.90 -3.04
N GLY A 230 0.82 14.20 -1.92
CA GLY A 230 -0.04 14.42 -0.75
C GLY A 230 0.39 15.57 0.17
N SER A 231 1.53 16.20 -0.10
CA SER A 231 2.00 17.33 0.70
C SER A 231 1.15 18.58 0.48
N LYS A 232 1.09 19.44 1.50
CA LYS A 232 0.37 20.72 1.41
C LYS A 232 0.84 21.55 0.21
N LYS A 233 -0.09 22.13 -0.54
CA LYS A 233 0.24 23.11 -1.58
C LYS A 233 0.49 24.44 -0.89
N ASP A 234 1.71 24.72 -0.47
CA ASP A 234 2.06 26.08 -0.06
C ASP A 234 1.93 26.99 -1.28
N GLY A 235 1.24 28.12 -1.15
CA GLY A 235 0.97 29.07 -2.24
C GLY A 235 2.22 29.69 -2.88
N ASN A 236 3.43 29.29 -2.45
CA ASN A 236 4.71 29.66 -3.03
C ASN A 236 5.33 28.45 -3.74
N GLY A 237 5.61 28.59 -5.04
CA GLY A 237 5.95 27.53 -5.99
C GLY A 237 7.29 26.79 -5.82
N GLU A 238 7.85 26.71 -4.61
CA GLU A 238 9.14 26.06 -4.36
C GLU A 238 9.13 24.54 -4.60
N LEU A 239 7.96 23.90 -4.45
CA LEU A 239 7.81 22.45 -4.65
C LEU A 239 7.00 22.06 -5.89
N THR A 240 6.57 23.03 -6.68
CA THR A 240 5.81 22.73 -7.90
C THR A 240 6.62 21.84 -8.83
N SER A 241 7.92 22.12 -9.01
CA SER A 241 8.79 21.30 -9.85
C SER A 241 9.04 19.89 -9.30
N GLU A 242 9.28 19.73 -7.98
CA GLU A 242 9.48 18.41 -7.37
C GLU A 242 8.19 17.56 -7.40
N ARG A 243 7.01 18.19 -7.21
CA ARG A 243 5.71 17.51 -7.34
C ARG A 243 5.41 17.11 -8.77
N GLU A 244 5.71 17.95 -9.74
CA GLU A 244 5.58 17.59 -11.16
C GLU A 244 6.52 16.45 -11.54
N LEU A 245 7.74 16.43 -11.02
CA LEU A 245 8.67 15.30 -11.22
C LEU A 245 8.14 14.02 -10.57
N ALA A 246 7.61 14.10 -9.34
CA ALA A 246 6.98 12.98 -8.65
C ALA A 246 5.75 12.46 -9.43
N LYS A 247 4.90 13.36 -9.94
CA LYS A 247 3.75 13.01 -10.79
C LYS A 247 4.20 12.25 -12.04
N ARG A 248 5.15 12.80 -12.80
CA ARG A 248 5.69 12.15 -14.02
C ARG A 248 6.38 10.82 -13.71
N TYR A 249 7.07 10.72 -12.58
CA TYR A 249 7.64 9.46 -12.14
C TYR A 249 6.54 8.42 -11.93
N LEU A 250 5.51 8.73 -11.14
CA LEU A 250 4.39 7.82 -10.90
C LEU A 250 3.61 7.47 -12.19
N GLU A 251 3.43 8.42 -13.10
CA GLU A 251 2.84 8.18 -14.44
C GLU A 251 3.67 7.18 -15.23
N SER A 252 5.00 7.31 -15.20
CA SER A 252 5.90 6.36 -15.86
C SER A 252 5.81 4.97 -15.23
N GLN A 253 5.74 4.88 -13.91
CA GLN A 253 5.59 3.62 -13.17
C GLN A 253 4.26 2.93 -13.53
N ALA A 254 3.16 3.67 -13.47
CA ALA A 254 1.82 3.17 -13.80
C ALA A 254 1.66 2.77 -15.28
N SER A 255 2.44 3.37 -16.19
CA SER A 255 2.44 3.04 -17.63
C SER A 255 3.39 1.91 -18.03
N GLY A 256 3.90 1.13 -17.05
CA GLY A 256 4.64 -0.10 -17.29
C GLY A 256 6.16 0.00 -17.13
N ARG A 257 6.69 1.11 -16.58
CA ARG A 257 8.12 1.17 -16.18
C ARG A 257 8.41 0.45 -14.88
N ALA A 258 7.39 0.21 -14.05
CA ALA A 258 7.57 -0.44 -12.76
C ALA A 258 8.13 -1.86 -12.90
N THR A 259 9.00 -2.27 -11.98
CA THR A 259 9.59 -3.62 -12.02
C THR A 259 8.58 -4.73 -11.74
N ASN A 260 7.41 -4.41 -11.19
CA ASN A 260 6.35 -5.36 -10.88
C ASN A 260 4.96 -4.71 -10.90
N GLN A 261 3.95 -5.57 -10.98
CA GLN A 261 2.56 -5.15 -11.16
C GLN A 261 1.99 -4.40 -9.94
N VAL A 262 2.37 -4.79 -8.72
CA VAL A 262 1.94 -4.09 -7.49
C VAL A 262 2.43 -2.64 -7.51
N PHE A 263 3.67 -2.40 -7.93
CA PHE A 263 4.23 -1.05 -7.99
C PHE A 263 3.56 -0.17 -9.05
N ALA A 264 3.28 -0.72 -10.24
CA ALA A 264 2.51 -0.04 -11.26
C ALA A 264 1.12 0.35 -10.73
N THR A 265 0.46 -0.61 -10.07
CA THR A 265 -0.90 -0.45 -9.53
C THR A 265 -0.95 0.61 -8.44
N ILE A 266 -0.04 0.55 -7.46
CA ILE A 266 0.05 1.52 -6.35
C ILE A 266 0.42 2.91 -6.88
N SER A 267 1.28 3.01 -7.90
CA SER A 267 1.58 4.29 -8.54
C SER A 267 0.33 4.89 -9.21
N GLY A 268 -0.48 4.05 -9.88
CA GLY A 268 -1.77 4.47 -10.42
C GLY A 268 -2.76 4.89 -9.33
N MET A 269 -2.78 4.22 -8.18
CA MET A 269 -3.57 4.62 -7.01
C MET A 269 -3.13 5.98 -6.48
N ALA A 270 -1.82 6.20 -6.30
CA ALA A 270 -1.27 7.48 -5.84
C ALA A 270 -1.67 8.63 -6.77
N LEU A 271 -1.58 8.43 -8.10
CA LEU A 271 -2.03 9.44 -9.07
C LEU A 271 -3.52 9.76 -8.89
N ARG A 272 -4.39 8.74 -8.77
CA ARG A 272 -5.83 8.96 -8.60
C ARG A 272 -6.18 9.63 -7.26
N ALA A 273 -5.40 9.38 -6.21
CA ALA A 273 -5.59 10.04 -4.94
C ALA A 273 -5.33 11.56 -5.02
N PHE A 274 -4.43 12.00 -5.90
CA PHE A 274 -3.98 13.39 -5.95
C PHE A 274 -4.17 14.07 -7.30
N ASP A 275 -4.95 13.47 -8.21
CA ASP A 275 -5.29 14.08 -9.48
C ASP A 275 -6.23 15.26 -9.21
N THR A 276 -5.71 16.46 -9.44
CA THR A 276 -6.43 17.74 -9.46
C THR A 276 -6.23 18.41 -10.79
#